data_AF-A0A8T3MP79-F1
#
_entry.id   AF-A0A8T3MP79-F1
#
_cell.length_a   1.000
_cell.length_b   1.000
_cell.length_c   1.000
_cell.angle_alpha   90.00
_cell.angle_beta   90.00
_cell.angle_gamma   90.00
#
_symmetry.space_group_name_H-M   'P 1'
#
loop_
_entity.id
_entity.type
_entity.pdbx_description
1 polymer ?
#
loop_
_entity_poly.entity_id
_entity_poly.type
_entity_poly.pdbx_seq_one_letter_code
_entity_poly.pdbx_strand_id
1 'polypeptide(L)'
;VGTVDKFQGQQAPISLYSLTTSSPELAPRGMDFLYSRNRLNVATSRAQCVAVVVASPALFGVRARTPRQMRLANAFCRFAELAAGPPDAPRPVLTFEDQPLGPD
;
A
#
# COMPACT_ATOMS: atom_id res chain seq x y z
N VAL A 1 -14.66 -1.61 -9.66
CA VAL A 1 -13.90 -2.33 -8.61
C VAL A 1 -13.38 -3.65 -9.19
N GLY A 2 -12.09 -3.96 -9.02
CA GLY A 2 -11.46 -5.14 -9.61
C GLY A 2 -10.03 -5.33 -9.10
N THR A 3 -9.33 -6.37 -9.55
CA THR A 3 -7.92 -6.57 -9.21
C THR A 3 -7.02 -5.65 -10.02
N VAL A 4 -5.82 -5.36 -9.51
CA VAL A 4 -4.81 -4.55 -10.21
C VAL A 4 -4.49 -5.10 -11.60
N ASP A 5 -4.50 -6.42 -11.77
CA ASP A 5 -4.21 -7.06 -13.06
C ASP A 5 -5.23 -6.67 -14.14
N LYS A 6 -6.52 -6.50 -13.77
CA LYS A 6 -7.56 -6.02 -14.69
C LYS A 6 -7.43 -4.53 -15.02
N PHE A 7 -6.70 -3.78 -14.18
CA PHE A 7 -6.49 -2.34 -14.33
C PHE A 7 -5.27 -2.02 -15.22
N GLN A 8 -4.51 -3.03 -15.67
CA GLN A 8 -3.40 -2.83 -16.59
C GLN A 8 -3.89 -2.27 -17.93
N GLY A 9 -3.24 -1.21 -18.41
CA GLY A 9 -3.60 -0.53 -19.66
C GLY A 9 -4.80 0.43 -19.54
N GLN A 10 -5.43 0.52 -18.37
CA GLN A 10 -6.55 1.44 -18.12
C GLN A 10 -6.09 2.59 -17.21
N GLN A 11 -6.73 3.75 -17.31
CA GLN A 11 -6.49 4.91 -16.45
C GLN A 11 -7.79 5.44 -15.88
N ALA A 12 -7.72 6.09 -14.72
CA ALA A 12 -8.84 6.76 -14.09
C ALA A 12 -8.39 8.07 -13.41
N PRO A 13 -9.29 9.06 -13.22
CA PRO A 13 -8.98 10.28 -12.48
C PRO A 13 -8.39 9.99 -11.09
N ILE A 14 -8.98 9.01 -10.39
CA ILE A 14 -8.55 8.57 -9.06
C ILE A 14 -8.36 7.06 -9.07
N SER A 15 -7.27 6.57 -8.46
CA SER A 15 -7.03 5.16 -8.21
C SER A 15 -7.06 4.87 -6.71
N LEU A 16 -7.90 3.92 -6.30
CA LEU A 16 -7.96 3.42 -4.92
C LEU A 16 -7.42 2.00 -4.88
N TYR A 17 -6.34 1.79 -4.12
CA TYR A 17 -5.68 0.49 -4.01
C TYR A 17 -5.62 0.03 -2.55
N SER A 18 -6.31 -1.06 -2.23
CA SER A 18 -6.27 -1.67 -0.89
C SER A 18 -5.40 -2.93 -0.88
N LEU A 19 -4.56 -3.07 0.12
CA LEU A 19 -3.78 -4.30 0.33
C LEU A 19 -4.61 -5.45 0.90
N THR A 20 -5.81 -5.18 1.42
CA THR A 20 -6.80 -6.20 1.86
C THR A 20 -6.29 -7.19 2.92
N THR A 21 -5.18 -6.89 3.60
CA THR A 21 -4.64 -7.69 4.71
C THR A 21 -4.11 -6.76 5.80
N SER A 22 -4.21 -7.18 7.05
CA SER A 22 -3.73 -6.43 8.20
C SER A 22 -2.29 -6.78 8.59
N SER A 23 -1.80 -7.98 8.21
CA SER A 23 -0.44 -8.43 8.49
C SER A 23 0.17 -9.20 7.29
N PRO A 24 1.51 -9.20 7.12
CA PRO A 24 2.16 -9.93 6.04
C PRO A 24 2.02 -11.45 6.17
N GLU A 25 1.95 -11.96 7.39
CA GLU A 25 1.82 -13.40 7.71
C GLU A 25 0.43 -13.95 7.36
N LEU A 26 -0.59 -13.09 7.40
CA LEU A 26 -1.96 -13.43 7.03
C LEU A 26 -2.21 -13.32 5.52
N ALA A 27 -1.22 -12.88 4.73
CA ALA A 27 -1.38 -12.72 3.30
C ALA A 27 -1.51 -14.10 2.61
N PRO A 28 -2.67 -14.45 2.02
CA PRO A 28 -2.95 -15.79 1.53
C PRO A 28 -2.06 -16.22 0.35
N ARG A 29 -1.44 -15.24 -0.33
CA ARG A 29 -0.56 -15.45 -1.48
C ARG A 29 0.90 -15.09 -1.21
N GLY A 30 1.24 -14.87 0.06
CA GLY A 30 2.59 -14.57 0.52
C GLY A 30 3.14 -13.20 0.11
N MET A 31 4.41 -12.99 0.47
CA MET A 31 5.09 -11.70 0.38
C MET A 31 5.28 -11.21 -1.06
N ASP A 32 5.61 -12.10 -2.00
CA ASP A 32 5.81 -11.74 -3.42
C ASP A 32 4.53 -11.19 -4.06
N PHE A 33 3.37 -11.70 -3.64
CA PHE A 33 2.08 -11.19 -4.09
C PHE A 33 1.75 -9.86 -3.41
N LEU A 34 1.87 -9.82 -2.08
CA LEU A 34 1.52 -8.64 -1.28
C LEU A 34 2.34 -7.40 -1.68
N TYR A 35 3.65 -7.56 -1.83
CA TYR A 35 4.58 -6.47 -2.13
C TYR A 35 5.02 -6.48 -3.60
N SER A 36 4.15 -6.94 -4.50
CA SER A 36 4.46 -6.94 -5.92
C SER A 36 4.69 -5.52 -6.43
N ARG A 37 5.94 -5.20 -6.78
CA ARG A 37 6.31 -3.89 -7.34
C ARG A 37 5.53 -3.57 -8.61
N ASN A 38 5.28 -4.56 -9.47
CA ASN A 38 4.48 -4.35 -10.67
C ASN A 38 3.05 -3.90 -10.33
N ARG A 39 2.43 -4.51 -9.31
CA ARG A 39 1.07 -4.13 -8.92
C ARG A 39 1.03 -2.78 -8.23
N LEU A 40 2.00 -2.48 -7.37
CA LEU A 40 2.10 -1.15 -6.78
C LEU A 40 2.26 -0.09 -7.88
N ASN A 41 3.15 -0.31 -8.84
CA ASN A 41 3.37 0.62 -9.95
C ASN A 41 2.11 0.83 -10.79
N VAL A 42 1.39 -0.24 -11.13
CA VAL A 42 0.11 -0.12 -11.87
C VAL A 42 -0.93 0.59 -11.02
N ALA A 43 -1.04 0.28 -9.73
CA ALA A 43 -2.00 0.94 -8.86
C ALA A 43 -1.76 2.47 -8.75
N THR A 44 -0.50 2.90 -8.72
CA THR A 44 -0.14 4.31 -8.52
C THR A 44 -0.02 5.11 -9.82
N SER A 45 0.50 4.51 -10.91
CA SER A 45 0.74 5.22 -12.19
C SER A 45 -0.49 5.37 -13.08
N ARG A 46 -1.60 4.68 -12.78
CA ARG A 46 -2.83 4.74 -13.57
C ARG A 46 -3.82 5.79 -13.07
N ALA A 47 -3.54 6.44 -11.94
CA ALA A 47 -4.25 7.63 -11.52
C ALA A 47 -3.82 8.83 -12.36
N GLN A 48 -4.78 9.59 -12.89
CA GLN A 48 -4.50 10.83 -13.61
C GLN A 48 -4.29 12.00 -12.65
N CYS A 49 -4.97 11.98 -11.49
CA CYS A 49 -4.92 13.06 -10.51
C CYS A 49 -4.38 12.57 -9.16
N VAL A 50 -5.02 11.54 -8.56
CA VAL A 50 -4.70 11.09 -7.19
C VAL A 50 -4.68 9.57 -7.10
N ALA A 51 -3.61 9.02 -6.55
CA ALA A 51 -3.52 7.61 -6.15
C ALA A 51 -3.58 7.50 -4.63
N VAL A 52 -4.55 6.73 -4.12
CA VAL A 52 -4.69 6.45 -2.69
C VAL A 52 -4.39 4.98 -2.46
N VAL A 53 -3.46 4.70 -1.55
CA VAL A 53 -3.14 3.34 -1.11
C VAL A 53 -3.59 3.17 0.33
N VAL A 54 -4.41 2.15 0.57
CA VAL A 54 -4.95 1.81 1.89
C VAL A 54 -4.26 0.54 2.39
N ALA A 55 -3.59 0.66 3.52
CA ALA A 55 -2.76 -0.40 4.10
C ALA A 55 -2.76 -0.32 5.62
N SER A 56 -2.68 -1.48 6.27
CA SER A 56 -2.42 -1.55 7.71
C SER A 56 -0.99 -1.09 8.02
N PRO A 57 -0.76 -0.26 9.06
CA PRO A 57 0.57 0.14 9.49
C PRO A 57 1.50 -1.04 9.80
N ALA A 58 0.96 -2.17 10.24
CA ALA A 58 1.75 -3.37 10.53
C ALA A 58 2.42 -3.95 9.27
N LEU A 59 1.95 -3.62 8.07
CA LEU A 59 2.56 -4.04 6.80
C LEU A 59 3.91 -3.36 6.52
N PHE A 60 4.27 -2.31 7.27
CA PHE A 60 5.59 -1.69 7.19
C PHE A 60 6.61 -2.34 8.15
N GLY A 61 6.14 -3.08 9.16
CA GLY A 61 6.97 -3.78 10.15
C GLY A 61 7.44 -5.18 9.71
N VAL A 62 7.68 -5.38 8.41
CA VAL A 62 7.92 -6.72 7.85
C VAL A 62 9.29 -7.28 8.22
N ARG A 63 9.33 -8.53 8.70
CA ARG A 63 10.58 -9.26 8.98
C ARG A 63 11.08 -9.98 7.74
N ALA A 64 11.81 -9.25 6.89
CA ALA A 64 12.49 -9.84 5.74
C ALA A 64 13.68 -10.72 6.20
N ARG A 65 13.68 -11.99 5.79
CA ARG A 65 14.74 -12.99 6.09
C ARG A 65 15.73 -13.19 4.94
N THR A 66 15.48 -12.58 3.78
CA THR A 66 16.36 -12.66 2.62
C THR A 66 16.49 -11.30 1.92
N PRO A 67 17.58 -11.05 1.18
CA PRO A 67 17.72 -9.83 0.39
C PRO A 67 16.59 -9.61 -0.63
N ARG A 68 16.02 -10.71 -1.17
CA ARG A 68 14.85 -10.64 -2.06
C ARG A 68 13.63 -10.10 -1.33
N GLN A 69 13.34 -10.59 -0.13
CA GLN A 69 12.23 -10.11 0.69
C GLN A 69 12.40 -8.64 1.08
N MET A 70 13.64 -8.23 1.41
CA MET A 70 13.96 -6.83 1.68
C MET A 70 13.63 -5.95 0.47
N ARG A 71 14.04 -6.37 -0.75
CA ARG A 71 13.76 -5.62 -1.98
C ARG A 71 12.27 -5.48 -2.28
N LEU A 72 11.47 -6.51 -1.99
CA LEU A 72 10.02 -6.47 -2.18
C LEU A 72 9.39 -5.43 -1.24
N ALA A 73 9.67 -5.53 0.05
CA ALA A 73 9.16 -4.60 1.06
C ALA A 73 9.60 -3.16 0.82
N ASN A 74 10.86 -2.96 0.42
CA ASN A 74 11.46 -1.64 0.24
C ASN A 74 10.67 -0.73 -0.72
N ALA A 75 10.12 -1.29 -1.80
CA ALA A 75 9.33 -0.49 -2.74
C ALA A 75 8.08 0.12 -2.08
N PHE A 76 7.44 -0.64 -1.20
CA PHE A 76 6.25 -0.20 -0.48
C PHE A 76 6.60 0.76 0.66
N CYS A 77 7.66 0.49 1.42
CA CYS A 77 8.15 1.44 2.45
C CYS A 77 8.56 2.77 1.82
N ARG A 78 9.29 2.74 0.70
CA ARG A 78 9.69 3.94 -0.04
C ARG A 78 8.49 4.74 -0.54
N PHE A 79 7.43 4.05 -1.00
CA PHE A 79 6.20 4.73 -1.38
C PHE A 79 5.59 5.48 -0.19
N ALA A 80 5.53 4.88 1.00
CA ALA A 80 5.01 5.54 2.19
C ALA A 80 5.86 6.75 2.62
N GLU A 81 7.18 6.66 2.55
CA GLU A 81 8.08 7.80 2.80
C GLU A 81 7.79 8.98 1.85
N LEU A 82 7.63 8.69 0.56
CA LEU A 82 7.34 9.71 -0.44
C LEU A 82 5.93 10.31 -0.26
N ALA A 83 4.97 9.49 0.13
CA ALA A 83 3.60 9.92 0.39
C ALA A 83 3.48 10.75 1.68
N ALA A 84 4.29 10.48 2.70
CA ALA A 84 4.27 11.23 3.95
C ALA A 84 4.80 12.67 3.82
N GLY A 85 5.58 12.96 2.78
CA GLY A 85 6.28 14.24 2.63
C GLY A 85 7.43 14.41 3.62
N PRO A 86 8.16 15.55 3.59
CA PRO A 86 9.13 15.87 4.63
C PRO A 86 8.43 15.97 6.01
N PRO A 87 9.14 15.72 7.12
CA PRO A 87 8.54 15.59 8.47
C PRO A 87 7.70 16.79 8.93
N ASP A 88 7.90 17.94 8.28
CA ASP A 88 7.32 19.26 8.50
C ASP A 88 6.24 19.66 7.48
N ALA A 89 5.98 18.84 6.45
CA ALA A 89 4.84 19.06 5.54
C ALA A 89 3.53 18.58 6.19
N PRO A 90 2.39 19.27 5.93
CA PRO A 90 1.08 18.78 6.33
C PRO A 90 0.85 17.40 5.69
N ARG A 91 0.77 16.36 6.53
CA ARG A 91 0.72 14.97 6.07
C ARG A 91 -0.53 14.76 5.21
N PRO A 92 -0.41 14.38 3.92
CA PRO A 92 -1.56 13.96 3.12
C PRO A 92 -2.01 12.53 3.46
N VAL A 93 -1.35 11.88 4.43
CA VAL A 93 -1.71 10.56 4.94
C VAL A 93 -2.88 10.73 5.91
N LEU A 94 -4.09 10.39 5.44
CA LEU A 94 -5.22 10.12 6.32
C LEU A 94 -4.93 8.81 7.08
N THR A 95 -4.19 8.90 8.17
CA THR A 95 -4.20 7.83 9.18
C THR A 95 -5.58 7.84 9.82
N PHE A 96 -6.42 6.91 9.39
CA PHE A 96 -7.60 6.54 10.15
C PHE A 96 -7.09 5.77 11.37
N GLU A 97 -6.87 6.48 12.47
CA GLU A 97 -6.76 5.80 13.77
C GLU A 97 -8.11 5.11 14.02
N ASP A 98 -8.09 3.81 14.31
CA ASP A 98 -9.26 3.09 14.80
C ASP A 98 -9.70 3.80 16.09
N GLN A 99 -10.69 4.68 15.98
CA GLN A 99 -11.38 5.20 17.14
C GLN A 99 -12.07 3.99 17.79
N PRO A 100 -11.76 3.66 19.06
CA PRO A 100 -12.31 2.47 19.69
C PRO A 100 -13.83 2.54 19.60
N LEU A 101 -14.46 1.46 19.11
CA LEU A 101 -15.91 1.31 19.19
C LEU A 101 -16.31 1.55 20.65
N GLY A 102 -17.11 2.59 20.88
CA GLY A 102 -17.68 2.85 22.19
C GLY A 102 -18.50 1.65 22.66
N PRO A 103 -18.67 1.47 23.97
CA PRO A 103 -19.52 0.39 24.47
C PRO A 103 -20.95 0.58 23.95
N ASP A 104 -21.53 -0.50 23.44
CA ASP A 104 -22.94 -0.60 23.02
C ASP A 104 -23.92 -0.16 24.11
#